data_AF-A0A3E0IKR0-F1
#
_entry.id   AF-A0A3E0IKR0-F1
#
_cell.length_a   1.000
_cell.length_b   1.000
_cell.length_c   1.000
_cell.angle_alpha   90.00
_cell.angle_beta   90.00
_cell.angle_gamma   90.00
#
_symmetry.space_group_name_H-M   'P 1'
#
loop_
_entity.id
_entity.type
_entity.pdbx_description
1 polymer ?
#
loop_
_entity_poly.entity_id
_entity_poly.type
_entity_poly.pdbx_seq_one_letter_code
_entity_poly.pdbx_strand_id
1 'polypeptide(L)'
;MKKRSYLQESLTKEQLKRIEATEKMLMSVIDTNNDIEIEKVERYSNLLRLFYALDTAIDEMGPMSHIKNGSQEYIKQNPAIAEKNRVNGALLSLEKSFQLDKRAEEKRKLEAQKGPELT
;
A
#
# COMPACT_ATOMS: atom_id res chain seq x y z
N MET A 1 -15.74 16.96 -11.77
CA MET A 1 -15.73 15.48 -11.89
C MET A 1 -14.44 14.95 -11.28
N LYS A 2 -14.49 14.30 -10.10
CA LYS A 2 -13.35 13.48 -9.65
C LYS A 2 -13.33 12.25 -10.57
N LYS A 3 -12.41 12.19 -11.54
CA LYS A 3 -12.21 10.97 -12.33
C LYS A 3 -11.88 9.88 -11.32
N ARG A 4 -12.75 8.86 -11.20
CA ARG A 4 -12.41 7.66 -10.42
C ARG A 4 -11.15 7.09 -11.05
N SER A 5 -10.12 6.88 -10.25
CA SER A 5 -8.87 6.27 -10.75
C SER A 5 -9.23 4.90 -11.32
N TYR A 6 -8.71 4.52 -12.49
CA TYR A 6 -8.95 3.21 -13.12
C TYR A 6 -8.68 2.04 -12.16
N LEU A 7 -7.76 2.25 -11.20
CA LEU A 7 -7.48 1.29 -10.14
C LEU A 7 -8.71 1.02 -9.28
N GLN A 8 -9.54 2.01 -8.94
CA GLN A 8 -10.70 1.84 -8.06
C GLN A 8 -11.75 0.85 -8.61
N GLU A 9 -11.83 0.69 -9.93
CA GLU A 9 -12.77 -0.26 -10.56
C GLU A 9 -12.31 -1.72 -10.40
N SER A 10 -11.01 -1.94 -10.21
CA SER A 10 -10.40 -3.27 -10.04
C SER A 10 -10.33 -3.76 -8.59
N LEU A 11 -10.71 -2.92 -7.62
CA LEU A 11 -10.60 -3.24 -6.19
C LEU A 11 -11.94 -3.72 -5.61
N THR A 12 -11.86 -4.75 -4.76
CA THR A 12 -12.98 -5.18 -3.93
C THR A 12 -13.31 -4.16 -2.83
N LYS A 13 -14.56 -4.17 -2.35
CA LYS A 13 -14.99 -3.34 -1.21
C LYS A 13 -14.13 -3.55 0.04
N GLU A 14 -13.72 -4.78 0.30
CA GLU A 14 -12.88 -5.12 1.46
C GLU A 14 -11.46 -4.56 1.32
N GLN A 15 -10.86 -4.63 0.12
CA GLN A 15 -9.56 -4.01 -0.15
C GLN A 15 -9.61 -2.49 0.03
N LEU A 16 -10.65 -1.82 -0.48
CA LEU A 16 -10.83 -0.38 -0.30
C LEU A 16 -10.95 -0.02 1.19
N LYS A 17 -11.79 -0.74 1.94
CA LYS A 17 -11.95 -0.54 3.38
C LYS A 17 -10.62 -0.72 4.13
N ARG A 18 -9.82 -1.71 3.75
CA ARG A 18 -8.49 -1.94 4.36
C ARG A 18 -7.52 -0.81 4.06
N ILE A 19 -7.49 -0.31 2.83
CA ILE A 19 -6.64 0.84 2.46
C ILE A 19 -7.04 2.08 3.26
N GLU A 20 -8.34 2.39 3.36
CA GLU A 20 -8.83 3.53 4.13
C GLU A 20 -8.50 3.40 5.63
N ALA A 21 -8.64 2.19 6.19
CA ALA A 21 -8.26 1.93 7.58
C ALA A 21 -6.75 2.11 7.81
N THR A 22 -5.91 1.64 6.90
CA THR A 22 -4.46 1.81 6.96
C THR A 22 -4.07 3.28 6.83
N GLU A 23 -4.66 4.01 5.87
CA GLU A 23 -4.43 5.45 5.68
C GLU A 23 -4.77 6.24 6.95
N LYS A 24 -5.94 5.97 7.54
CA LYS A 24 -6.38 6.60 8.80
C LYS A 24 -5.44 6.27 9.96
N MET A 25 -5.00 5.01 10.08
CA MET A 25 -4.08 4.60 11.13
C MET A 25 -2.74 5.32 10.99
N LEU A 26 -2.17 5.36 9.78
CA LEU A 26 -0.90 6.05 9.53
C LEU A 26 -1.02 7.56 9.77
N MET A 27 -2.10 8.20 9.31
CA MET A 27 -2.37 9.62 9.61
C MET A 27 -2.44 9.92 11.11
N SER A 28 -2.86 8.96 11.94
CA SER A 28 -2.96 9.16 13.40
C SER A 28 -1.62 9.12 14.14
N VAL A 29 -0.56 8.63 13.49
CA VAL A 29 0.76 8.45 14.12
C VAL A 29 1.84 9.35 13.52
N ILE A 30 1.59 9.96 12.36
CA ILE A 30 2.50 10.90 11.73
C ILE A 30 2.30 12.33 12.24
N ASP A 31 3.29 13.20 12.00
CA ASP A 31 3.14 14.64 12.18
C ASP A 31 2.37 15.22 10.98
N THR A 32 1.10 15.55 11.20
CA THR A 32 0.23 16.13 10.18
C THR A 32 0.50 17.61 9.88
N ASN A 33 1.52 18.21 10.50
CA ASN A 33 2.03 19.53 10.07
C ASN A 33 3.25 19.39 9.14
N ASN A 34 3.71 18.16 8.90
CA ASN A 34 4.79 17.86 7.98
C ASN A 34 4.24 17.26 6.69
N ASP A 35 4.21 18.07 5.64
CA ASP A 35 3.72 17.67 4.31
C ASP A 35 4.42 16.43 3.76
N ILE A 36 5.70 16.21 4.10
CA ILE A 36 6.44 15.01 3.67
C ILE A 36 5.88 13.76 4.34
N GLU A 37 5.44 13.83 5.60
CA GLU A 37 4.84 12.66 6.25
C GLU A 37 3.45 12.36 5.70
N ILE A 38 2.63 13.40 5.48
CA ILE A 38 1.31 13.27 4.83
C ILE A 38 1.46 12.58 3.47
N GLU A 39 2.39 13.10 2.66
CA GLU A 39 2.63 12.61 1.30
C GLU A 39 3.13 11.15 1.28
N LYS A 40 3.94 10.74 2.26
CA LYS A 40 4.33 9.33 2.42
C LYS A 40 3.13 8.42 2.67
N VAL A 41 2.16 8.86 3.48
CA VAL A 41 0.94 8.08 3.73
C VAL A 41 0.11 7.96 2.46
N GLU A 42 -0.09 9.05 1.74
CA GLU A 42 -0.81 9.05 0.46
C GLU A 42 -0.14 8.14 -0.57
N ARG A 43 1.20 8.20 -0.70
CA ARG A 43 1.99 7.29 -1.55
C ARG A 43 1.79 5.83 -1.16
N TYR A 44 1.86 5.52 0.13
CA TYR A 44 1.67 4.16 0.62
C TYR A 44 0.28 3.61 0.26
N SER A 45 -0.77 4.40 0.48
CA SER A 45 -2.14 4.03 0.10
C SER A 45 -2.29 3.83 -1.42
N ASN A 46 -1.63 4.65 -2.23
CA ASN A 46 -1.63 4.50 -3.69
C ASN A 46 -0.89 3.23 -4.14
N LEU A 47 0.23 2.90 -3.51
CA LEU A 47 0.95 1.66 -3.79
C LEU A 47 0.14 0.42 -3.40
N LEU A 48 -0.61 0.46 -2.28
CA LEU A 48 -1.53 -0.63 -1.93
C LEU A 48 -2.62 -0.82 -2.98
N ARG A 49 -3.19 0.27 -3.50
CA ARG A 49 -4.18 0.21 -4.61
C ARG A 49 -3.59 -0.45 -5.84
N LEU A 50 -2.38 -0.05 -6.24
CA LEU A 50 -1.69 -0.66 -7.37
C LEU A 50 -1.35 -2.13 -7.12
N PHE A 51 -0.89 -2.48 -5.92
CA PHE A 51 -0.56 -3.85 -5.53
C PHE A 51 -1.77 -4.78 -5.69
N TYR A 52 -2.95 -4.37 -5.22
CA TYR A 52 -4.18 -5.14 -5.39
C TYR A 52 -4.69 -5.18 -6.83
N ALA A 53 -4.55 -4.09 -7.59
CA ALA A 53 -4.92 -4.11 -9.01
C ALA A 53 -4.05 -5.09 -9.82
N LEU A 54 -2.76 -5.22 -9.46
CA LEU A 54 -1.86 -6.18 -10.07
C LEU A 54 -2.23 -7.64 -9.73
N ASP A 55 -2.81 -7.89 -8.56
CA ASP A 55 -3.39 -9.21 -8.23
C ASP A 55 -4.51 -9.56 -9.22
N THR A 56 -5.49 -8.67 -9.38
CA THR A 56 -6.59 -8.86 -10.34
C THR A 56 -6.06 -9.12 -11.76
N ALA A 57 -5.06 -8.34 -12.19
CA ALA A 57 -4.45 -8.52 -13.51
C ALA A 57 -3.73 -9.88 -13.67
N ILE A 58 -3.07 -10.36 -12.61
CA ILE A 58 -2.40 -11.67 -12.61
C ILE A 58 -3.44 -12.80 -12.63
N ASP A 59 -4.52 -12.67 -11.87
CA ASP A 59 -5.59 -13.67 -11.83
C ASP A 59 -6.30 -13.80 -13.18
N GLU A 60 -6.54 -12.68 -13.88
CA GLU A 60 -7.18 -12.66 -15.20
C GLU A 60 -6.28 -13.23 -16.31
N MET A 61 -5.00 -12.86 -16.33
CA MET A 61 -4.05 -13.29 -17.38
C MET A 61 -3.39 -14.65 -17.09
N GLY A 62 -3.45 -15.11 -15.84
CA GLY A 62 -2.68 -16.24 -15.35
C GLY A 62 -1.20 -15.91 -15.11
N PRO A 63 -0.45 -16.84 -14.48
CA PRO A 63 0.96 -16.64 -14.14
C PRO A 63 1.90 -16.67 -15.35
N MET A 64 1.45 -17.29 -16.44
CA MET A 64 2.18 -17.44 -17.69
C MET A 64 1.33 -16.93 -18.85
N SER A 65 1.92 -16.17 -19.75
CA SER A 65 1.27 -15.65 -20.95
C SER A 65 1.77 -16.40 -22.19
N HIS A 66 0.84 -16.87 -23.01
CA HIS A 66 1.11 -17.52 -24.29
C HIS A 66 1.09 -16.47 -25.40
N ILE A 67 2.21 -16.33 -26.12
CA ILE A 67 2.37 -15.37 -27.21
C ILE A 67 2.51 -16.16 -28.50
N LYS A 68 1.57 -15.95 -29.43
CA LYS A 68 1.60 -16.54 -30.77
C LYS A 68 1.89 -15.46 -31.81
N ASN A 69 3.00 -15.60 -32.55
CA ASN A 69 3.39 -14.69 -33.62
C ASN A 69 3.64 -15.50 -34.92
N GLY A 70 2.66 -15.48 -35.82
CA GLY A 70 2.69 -16.32 -37.02
C GLY A 70 2.76 -17.80 -36.66
N SER A 71 3.86 -18.47 -37.05
CA SER A 71 4.14 -19.87 -36.73
C SER A 71 4.91 -20.08 -35.42
N GLN A 72 5.37 -19.03 -34.77
CA GLN A 72 6.14 -19.11 -33.51
C GLN A 72 5.21 -18.98 -32.31
N GLU A 73 5.43 -19.81 -31.29
CA GLU A 73 4.71 -19.75 -30.02
C GLU A 73 5.72 -19.71 -28.87
N TYR A 74 5.51 -18.80 -27.93
CA TYR A 74 6.37 -18.62 -26.76
C TYR A 74 5.52 -18.51 -25.50
N ILE A 75 6.01 -19.09 -24.40
CA ILE A 75 5.43 -18.91 -23.08
C ILE A 75 6.38 -18.00 -22.28
N LYS A 76 5.83 -16.93 -21.71
CA LYS A 76 6.59 -16.00 -20.85
C LYS A 76 5.87 -15.80 -19.53
N GLN A 77 6.62 -15.45 -18.48
CA GLN A 77 6.01 -15.04 -17.23
C GLN A 77 5.15 -13.78 -17.43
N ASN A 78 4.04 -13.70 -16.70
CA ASN A 78 3.20 -12.52 -16.69
C ASN A 78 3.98 -11.30 -16.17
N PRO A 79 4.12 -10.21 -16.95
CA PRO A 79 4.90 -9.05 -16.56
C PRO A 79 4.36 -8.35 -15.30
N ALA A 80 3.07 -8.50 -14.99
CA ALA A 80 2.46 -7.95 -13.78
C ALA A 80 3.07 -8.54 -12.50
N ILE A 81 3.60 -9.79 -12.54
CA ILE A 81 4.28 -10.40 -11.38
C ILE A 81 5.55 -9.63 -11.02
N ALA A 82 6.37 -9.30 -12.03
CA ALA A 82 7.61 -8.56 -11.81
C ALA A 82 7.31 -7.15 -11.26
N GLU A 83 6.28 -6.50 -11.77
CA GLU A 83 5.86 -5.19 -11.28
C GLU A 83 5.29 -5.26 -9.85
N LYS A 84 4.49 -6.28 -9.54
CA LYS A 84 3.95 -6.51 -8.19
C LYS A 84 5.07 -6.67 -7.17
N ASN A 85 6.12 -7.40 -7.51
CA ASN A 85 7.30 -7.55 -6.65
C ASN A 85 8.02 -6.21 -6.42
N ARG A 86 8.11 -5.36 -7.45
CA ARG A 86 8.70 -4.02 -7.34
C ARG A 86 7.87 -3.11 -6.43
N VAL A 87 6.55 -3.12 -6.60
CA VAL A 87 5.59 -2.39 -5.75
C VAL A 87 5.67 -2.87 -4.29
N ASN A 88 5.77 -4.18 -4.05
CA ASN A 88 5.95 -4.74 -2.71
C ASN A 88 7.23 -4.21 -2.04
N GLY A 89 8.35 -4.17 -2.77
CA GLY A 89 9.59 -3.60 -2.25
C GLY A 89 9.43 -2.13 -1.84
N ALA A 90 8.74 -1.33 -2.65
CA ALA A 90 8.44 0.07 -2.32
C ALA A 90 7.54 0.22 -1.08
N LEU A 91 6.52 -0.64 -0.95
CA LEU A 91 5.65 -0.69 0.24
C LEU A 91 6.47 -0.99 1.50
N LEU A 92 7.29 -2.05 1.49
CA LEU A 92 8.14 -2.42 2.64
C LEU A 92 9.13 -1.32 3.01
N SER A 93 9.67 -0.61 2.01
CA SER A 93 10.58 0.51 2.25
C SER A 93 9.86 1.69 2.93
N LEU A 94 8.66 2.04 2.48
CA LEU A 94 7.86 3.10 3.10
C LEU A 94 7.37 2.69 4.49
N GLU A 95 6.93 1.45 4.67
CA GLU A 95 6.51 0.89 5.96
C GLU A 95 7.59 1.09 7.03
N LYS A 96 8.83 0.69 6.72
CA LYS A 96 9.99 0.89 7.60
C LYS A 96 10.25 2.37 7.90
N SER A 97 10.01 3.26 6.93
CA SER A 97 10.26 4.70 7.08
C SER A 97 9.35 5.39 8.09
N PHE A 98 8.18 4.81 8.39
CA PHE A 98 7.26 5.35 9.41
C PHE A 98 7.75 5.13 10.85
N GLN A 99 8.66 4.17 11.08
CA GLN A 99 9.26 3.88 12.39
C GLN A 99 8.20 3.63 13.49
N LEU A 100 7.14 2.88 13.16
CA LEU A 100 5.96 2.69 14.01
C LEU A 100 6.31 2.17 15.42
N ASP A 101 7.25 1.23 15.53
CA ASP A 101 7.68 0.68 16.82
C ASP A 101 8.27 1.74 17.75
N LYS A 102 9.14 2.61 17.19
CA LYS A 102 9.78 3.69 17.95
C LYS A 102 8.74 4.72 18.42
N ARG A 103 7.84 5.14 17.52
CA ARG A 103 6.76 6.08 17.86
C ARG A 103 5.85 5.51 18.95
N ALA A 104 5.52 4.21 18.87
CA ALA A 104 4.71 3.54 19.89
C ALA A 104 5.43 3.50 21.24
N GLU A 105 6.75 3.29 21.26
CA GLU A 105 7.56 3.33 22.48
C GLU A 105 7.62 4.73 23.09
N GLU A 106 7.85 5.75 22.27
CA GLU A 106 7.86 7.16 22.68
C GLU A 106 6.52 7.57 23.30
N LYS A 107 5.40 7.17 22.68
CA LYS A 107 4.06 7.39 23.21
C LYS A 107 3.86 6.75 24.58
N ARG A 108 4.26 5.48 24.76
CA ARG A 108 4.18 4.79 26.07
C ARG A 108 5.03 5.50 27.13
N LYS A 109 6.24 5.95 26.78
CA LYS A 109 7.11 6.71 27.70
C LYS A 109 6.48 8.04 28.11
N LEU A 110 5.83 8.74 27.18
CA LEU A 110 5.14 9.99 27.46
C LEU A 110 3.92 9.79 28.38
N GLU A 111 3.14 8.74 28.16
CA GLU A 111 1.99 8.37 29.00
C GLU A 111 2.44 8.00 30.42
N ALA A 112 3.52 7.22 30.57
CA ALA A 112 4.07 6.87 31.88
C ALA A 112 4.58 8.08 32.68
N GLN A 113 5.03 9.14 32.01
CA GLN A 113 5.50 10.38 32.65
C GLN A 113 4.38 11.28 33.15
N LYS A 114 3.15 11.15 32.64
CA LYS A 114 2.01 12.00 33.03
C LYS A 114 1.47 11.70 34.44
N GLY A 115 1.93 10.62 35.09
CA GLY A 115 1.45 10.19 36.40
C GLY A 115 -0.02 9.72 36.37
N PRO A 116 -0.56 9.15 37.47
CA PRO A 116 -1.98 8.86 37.56
C PRO A 116 -2.77 10.18 37.51
N GLU A 117 -3.80 10.26 36.64
CA GLU A 117 -4.79 11.33 36.73
C GLU A 117 -5.45 11.25 38.12
N LEU A 118 -5.05 12.16 39.01
CA LEU A 118 -5.73 12.38 40.28
C LEU A 118 -7.13 12.93 39.95
N THR A 119 -8.12 12.04 39.96
CA THR A 119 -9.55 12.36 39.95
C THR A 119 -10.09 12.39 41.37
#